data_AF-A0A954UFD8-F1
#
_entry.id   AF-A0A954UFD8-F1
#
_cell.length_a   1.000
_cell.length_b   1.000
_cell.length_c   1.000
_cell.angle_alpha   90.00
_cell.angle_beta   90.00
_cell.angle_gamma   90.00
#
_symmetry.space_group_name_H-M   'P 1'
#
loop_
_entity.id
_entity.type
_entity.pdbx_description
1 polymer ?
#
loop_
_entity_poly.entity_id
_entity_poly.type
_entity_poly.pdbx_seq_one_letter_code
_entity_poly.pdbx_strand_id
1 'polypeptide(L)' 'MNSRALSFQTRKAMQVHLGEQAGTELAELVNHLIVRIDELERSKVNVTRVVPEPEEPCIYNINSFRRAA' A
#
# COMPACT_ATOMS: atom_id res chain seq x y z
N MET A 1 -15.22 -13.18 -4.88
CA MET A 1 -14.47 -12.00 -5.37
C MET A 1 -15.18 -11.55 -6.63
N ASN A 2 -15.78 -10.36 -6.62
CA ASN A 2 -16.46 -9.82 -7.79
C ASN A 2 -15.42 -9.61 -8.90
N SER A 3 -15.75 -10.02 -10.13
CA SER A 3 -14.95 -9.77 -11.33
C SER A 3 -14.60 -8.28 -11.39
N ARG A 4 -13.39 -7.90 -10.97
CA ARG A 4 -12.93 -6.50 -11.03
C ARG A 4 -12.72 -6.04 -12.48
N ALA A 5 -12.61 -6.99 -13.41
CA ALA A 5 -12.54 -6.71 -14.84
C ALA A 5 -13.80 -6.02 -15.34
N LEU A 6 -13.64 -5.15 -16.33
CA LEU A 6 -14.75 -4.53 -17.04
C LEU A 6 -15.70 -5.61 -17.60
N SER A 7 -17.01 -5.36 -17.52
CA SER A 7 -17.97 -6.26 -18.18
C SER A 7 -17.82 -6.19 -19.70
N PHE A 8 -18.23 -7.24 -20.40
CA PHE A 8 -18.24 -7.24 -21.86
C PHE A 8 -19.09 -6.09 -22.42
N GLN A 9 -20.24 -5.84 -21.79
CA GLN A 9 -21.17 -4.77 -22.13
C GLN A 9 -20.50 -3.39 -22.00
N THR A 10 -19.76 -3.17 -20.91
CA THR A 10 -19.04 -1.91 -20.69
C THR A 10 -17.94 -1.71 -21.74
N ARG A 11 -17.13 -2.75 -22.04
CA ARG A 11 -16.12 -2.68 -23.10
C ARG A 11 -16.75 -2.36 -24.45
N LYS A 12 -17.86 -3.01 -24.79
CA LYS A 12 -18.54 -2.79 -26.07
C LYS A 12 -19.14 -1.39 -26.17
N ALA A 13 -19.76 -0.90 -25.09
CA ALA A 13 -20.30 0.46 -25.04
C ALA A 13 -19.20 1.51 -25.26
N MET A 14 -18.02 1.32 -24.66
CA MET A 14 -16.88 2.21 -24.86
C MET A 14 -16.39 2.21 -26.30
N GLN A 15 -16.23 1.03 -26.92
CA GLN A 15 -15.86 0.93 -28.33
C GLN A 15 -16.89 1.59 -29.27
N VAL A 16 -18.18 1.47 -28.97
CA VAL A 16 -19.25 2.05 -29.78
C VAL A 16 -19.33 3.57 -29.62
N HIS A 17 -19.20 4.10 -28.39
CA HIS A 17 -19.43 5.51 -28.11
C HIS A 17 -18.18 6.39 -28.17
N LEU A 18 -17.00 5.84 -27.86
CA LEU A 18 -15.72 6.57 -27.88
C LEU A 18 -14.88 6.24 -29.12
N GLY A 19 -15.25 5.19 -29.85
CA GLY A 19 -14.47 4.64 -30.96
C GLY A 19 -13.65 3.41 -30.56
N GLU A 20 -13.34 2.57 -31.54
CA GLU A 20 -12.75 1.24 -31.31
C GLU A 20 -11.35 1.30 -30.68
N GLN A 21 -10.50 2.22 -31.16
CA GLN A 21 -9.17 2.44 -30.59
C GLN A 21 -9.24 2.98 -29.16
N ALA A 22 -9.93 4.12 -28.96
CA ALA A 22 -10.04 4.75 -27.65
C ALA A 22 -10.72 3.84 -26.61
N GLY A 23 -11.77 3.11 -27.01
CA GLY A 23 -12.45 2.16 -26.14
C GLY A 23 -11.56 0.99 -25.72
N THR A 24 -10.65 0.55 -26.60
CA THR A 24 -9.69 -0.53 -26.30
C THR A 24 -8.58 -0.03 -25.39
N GLU A 25 -7.97 1.13 -25.68
CA GLU A 25 -6.93 1.73 -24.83
C GLU A 25 -7.41 1.97 -23.40
N LEU A 26 -8.63 2.51 -23.25
CA LEU A 26 -9.22 2.73 -21.92
C LEU A 26 -9.50 1.41 -21.19
N ALA A 27 -9.95 0.37 -21.89
CA ALA A 27 -10.19 -0.93 -21.28
C ALA A 27 -8.88 -1.57 -20.79
N GLU A 28 -7.80 -1.46 -21.56
CA GLU A 28 -6.46 -1.92 -21.18
C GLU A 28 -5.92 -1.14 -19.97
N LEU A 29 -6.03 0.19 -19.99
CA LEU A 29 -5.61 1.04 -18.87
C LEU A 29 -6.34 0.66 -17.58
N VAL A 30 -7.67 0.49 -17.62
CA VAL A 30 -8.46 0.09 -16.45
C VAL A 30 -8.03 -1.27 -15.93
N ASN A 31 -7.77 -2.24 -16.82
CA ASN A 31 -7.26 -3.55 -16.41
C ASN A 31 -5.89 -3.46 -15.73
N HIS A 32 -4.97 -2.64 -16.24
CA HIS A 32 -3.68 -2.39 -15.59
C HIS A 32 -3.84 -1.75 -14.21
N LEU A 33 -4.77 -0.79 -14.08
CA LEU A 33 -5.07 -0.16 -12.79
C LEU A 33 -5.66 -1.15 -11.77
N ILE A 34 -6.53 -2.06 -12.21
CA ILE A 34 -7.08 -3.12 -11.35
C ILE A 34 -5.95 -4.00 -10.80
N VAL A 35 -5.05 -4.46 -11.67
CA VAL A 35 -3.89 -5.27 -11.26
C VAL A 35 -3.02 -4.49 -10.27
N ARG A 36 -2.77 -3.21 -10.54
CA ARG A 36 -1.96 -2.37 -9.66
C ARG A 36 -2.62 -2.14 -8.29
N ILE A 37 -3.94 -1.98 -8.25
CA ILE A 37 -4.70 -1.88 -7.00
C ILE A 37 -4.61 -3.20 -6.24
N ASP A 38 -4.74 -4.35 -6.90
CA ASP A 38 -4.61 -5.66 -6.25
C ASP A 38 -3.22 -5.86 -5.65
N GLU A 39 -2.16 -5.43 -6.35
CA GLU A 39 -0.80 -5.41 -5.82
C GLU A 39 -0.66 -4.50 -4.60
N LEU A 40 -1.26 -3.31 -4.62
CA LEU A 40 -1.25 -2.37 -3.50
C LEU A 40 -2.04 -2.90 -2.29
N GLU A 41 -3.21 -3.50 -2.53
CA GLU A 41 -4.01 -4.16 -1.49
C GLU A 41 -3.21 -5.29 -0.83
N ARG A 42 -2.46 -6.09 -1.61
CA ARG A 42 -1.61 -7.17 -1.09
C ARG A 42 -0.32 -6.69 -0.41
N SER A 43 0.25 -5.57 -0.86
CA SER A 43 1.51 -5.01 -0.38
C SER A 43 1.36 -3.95 0.71
N LYS A 44 0.13 -3.68 1.18
CA LYS A 44 -0.16 -2.84 2.35
C LYS A 44 0.26 -3.50 3.68
N VAL A 45 1.46 -4.06 3.74
CA VAL A 45 2.19 -4.38 4.96
C VAL A 45 3.63 -3.91 4.76
N ASN A 46 3.86 -2.62 5.01
CA ASN A 46 5.04 -2.21 5.74
C ASN A 46 4.75 -0.90 6.49
N VAL A 47 3.84 -0.98 7.47
CA VAL A 47 3.92 -0.04 8.59
C VAL A 47 5.17 -0.46 9.36
N THR A 48 6.32 0.14 9.06
CA THR A 48 7.41 0.16 10.02
C THR A 48 6.90 0.95 11.21
N ARG A 49 6.53 0.24 12.29
CA ARG A 49 6.29 0.90 13.56
C ARG A 49 7.64 1.46 14.00
N VAL A 50 7.87 2.75 13.76
CA VAL A 50 8.97 3.49 14.37
C VAL A 50 8.59 3.65 15.84
N VAL A 51 8.82 2.60 16.64
CA VAL A 51 8.96 2.78 18.08
C VAL A 51 10.40 3.24 18.27
N PRO A 52 10.67 4.48 18.66
CA PRO A 52 11.99 4.77 19.21
C PRO A 52 12.19 3.82 20.40
N GLU A 53 13.21 2.96 20.33
CA GLU A 53 13.63 2.22 21.51
C GLU A 53 13.86 3.25 22.62
N PRO A 54 13.29 3.06 23.82
CA PRO A 54 13.72 3.88 24.95
C PRO A 54 15.20 3.62 25.13
N GLU A 55 15.99 4.66 24.92
CA GLU A 55 17.42 4.71 25.21
C GLU A 55 17.66 4.05 26.57
N GLU A 56 18.69 3.20 26.62
CA GLU A 56 19.16 2.36 27.72
C GLU A 56 18.56 2.65 29.11
N PRO A 57 18.24 1.62 29.92
CA PRO A 57 17.94 1.86 31.32
C PRO A 57 19.21 2.45 31.97
N CYS A 58 19.20 3.76 32.24
CA CYS A 58 20.18 4.37 33.14
C CYS A 58 20.03 3.70 34.51
N ILE A 59 20.85 2.67 34.76
CA ILE A 59 21.08 2.19 36.10
C ILE A 59 21.94 3.27 36.77
N TYR A 60 21.29 4.31 37.30
CA TYR A 60 21.93 5.17 38.28
C TYR A 60 22.25 4.31 39.50
N ASN A 61 23.50 3.88 39.60
CA ASN A 61 24.02 3.20 40.78
C ASN A 61 23.97 4.18 41.96
N ILE A 62 22.96 4.01 42.81
CA ILE A 62 22.68 4.83 44.00
C ILE A 62 23.77 4.73 45.08
N ASN A 63 24.77 3.86 44.92
CA ASN A 63 25.76 3.54 45.94
C ASN A 63 27.17 4.11 45.69
N SER A 64 27.40 4.96 44.69
CA SER A 64 28.76 5.46 44.38
C SER A 64 29.22 6.69 45.20
N PHE A 65 28.40 7.24 46.10
CA PHE A 65 28.76 8.45 46.88
C PHE A 65 29.24 8.21 48.32
N ARG A 66 29.40 6.97 48.78
CA ARG A 66 29.92 6.69 50.14
C ARG A 66 31.28 6.01 50.11
N ARG A 67 32.34 6.80 49.89
CA ARG A 67 33.70 6.57 50.44
C ARG A 67 34.61 7.75 50.10
N ALA A 68 34.42 8.84 50.83
CA ALA A 68 35.43 9.88 51.03
C ALA A 68 35.16 10.53 52.39
N ALA A 69 35.51 9.80 53.46
CA ALA A 69 35.77 10.29 54.81
C ALA A 69 36.45 9.16 55.59
#